data_AF-A0A520W8N2-F1
#
_entry.id   AF-A0A520W8N2-F1
#
_cell.length_a   1.000
_cell.length_b   1.000
_cell.length_c   1.000
_cell.angle_alpha   90.00
_cell.angle_beta   90.00
_cell.angle_gamma   90.00
#
_symmetry.space_group_name_H-M   'P 1'
#
loop_
_entity.id
_entity.type
_entity.pdbx_description
1 polymer ?
#
loop_
_entity_poly.entity_id
_entity_poly.type
_entity_poly.pdbx_seq_one_letter_code
_entity_poly.pdbx_strand_id
1 'polypeptide(L)'
;MGRSFIRRALLLVVGNFLLVGSAVAQGVPKLDSYEGVAVRILQSNNAGTIQHVIDPATNEVTGLIRGCPNPHNLTSHPDGLYYYCANEREHTVDVFDTKTLKLVEQIPLSQRPNKVAVNKKHRKIYAGISRRSASPGPGVEVDPDAGLPALVDVIDIDTHKLIKSIEVHDPVHNVF
;
A
#
# COMPACT_ATOMS: atom_id res chain seq x y z
N MET A 1 78.98 7.46 15.52
CA MET A 1 78.04 6.38 15.16
C MET A 1 76.80 6.53 16.04
N GLY A 2 75.61 6.77 15.47
CA GLY A 2 74.33 6.45 16.14
C GLY A 2 73.61 7.53 16.96
N ARG A 3 72.86 8.39 16.25
CA ARG A 3 71.49 8.90 16.53
C ARG A 3 71.21 9.90 17.67
N SER A 4 70.89 11.11 17.19
CA SER A 4 70.12 12.22 17.78
C SER A 4 68.78 11.79 18.40
N PHE A 5 68.45 12.31 19.59
CA PHE A 5 67.10 12.35 20.14
C PHE A 5 66.68 13.82 20.33
N ILE A 6 65.88 14.34 19.40
CA ILE A 6 65.13 15.58 19.60
C ILE A 6 63.85 15.23 20.35
N ARG A 7 63.75 15.63 21.61
CA ARG A 7 62.46 15.80 22.28
C ARG A 7 61.88 17.15 21.83
N ARG A 8 60.71 17.15 21.21
CA ARG A 8 59.85 18.35 21.13
C ARG A 8 58.43 17.99 21.51
N ALA A 9 57.89 18.82 22.39
CA ALA A 9 56.62 18.70 23.05
C ALA A 9 55.45 19.07 22.13
N LEU A 10 54.38 18.31 22.35
CA LEU A 10 52.95 18.56 22.18
C LEU A 10 52.51 19.95 21.69
N LEU A 11 51.68 19.97 20.64
CA LEU A 11 50.56 20.91 20.53
C LEU A 11 49.26 20.11 20.35
N LEU A 12 48.40 20.22 21.37
CA LEU A 12 47.07 19.65 21.40
C LEU A 12 46.16 20.55 20.53
N VAL A 13 45.58 20.02 19.46
CA VAL A 13 44.48 20.68 18.75
C VAL A 13 43.20 19.92 19.09
N VAL A 14 42.39 20.52 19.95
CA VAL A 14 41.04 20.06 20.26
C VAL A 14 40.14 20.48 19.10
N GLY A 15 39.86 19.55 18.19
CA GLY A 15 38.83 19.72 17.18
C GLY A 15 37.49 19.21 17.72
N ASN A 16 36.62 20.13 18.16
CA ASN A 16 35.21 19.83 18.39
C ASN A 16 34.54 19.53 17.04
N PHE A 17 34.42 18.26 16.68
CA PHE A 17 33.53 17.83 15.61
C PHE A 17 32.11 17.69 16.17
N LEU A 18 31.34 18.77 16.08
CA LEU A 18 29.88 18.66 16.11
C LEU A 18 29.46 18.04 14.77
N LEU A 19 29.27 16.72 14.74
CA LEU A 19 28.49 16.08 13.69
C LEU A 19 27.03 16.52 13.85
N VAL A 20 26.67 17.62 13.19
CA VAL A 20 25.27 17.88 12.86
C VAL A 20 24.95 17.01 11.65
N GLY A 21 24.62 15.75 11.91
CA GLY A 21 23.99 14.90 10.90
C GLY A 21 22.57 15.41 10.70
N SER A 22 22.35 16.31 9.74
CA SER A 22 21.00 16.58 9.25
C SER A 22 20.48 15.29 8.63
N ALA A 23 19.53 14.65 9.30
CA ALA A 23 18.73 13.59 8.70
C ALA A 23 18.00 14.23 7.50
N VAL A 24 18.53 14.02 6.30
CA VAL A 24 17.82 14.31 5.06
C VAL A 24 16.66 13.32 5.05
N ALA A 25 15.50 13.74 5.57
CA ALA A 25 14.25 13.07 5.25
C ALA A 25 14.23 12.90 3.74
N GLN A 26 14.07 11.64 3.30
CA GLN A 26 14.22 11.16 1.92
C GLN A 26 14.04 12.29 0.90
N GLY A 27 15.10 12.70 0.20
CA GLY A 27 15.12 13.83 -0.73
C GLY A 27 14.26 13.62 -1.98
N VAL A 28 13.03 13.13 -1.80
CA VAL A 28 12.00 12.96 -2.82
C VAL A 28 11.55 14.36 -3.20
N PRO A 29 11.75 14.78 -4.46
CA PRO A 29 11.24 16.05 -4.93
C PRO A 29 9.73 16.11 -4.70
N LYS A 30 9.28 17.21 -4.10
CA LYS A 30 7.84 17.49 -4.04
C LYS A 30 7.32 17.61 -5.47
N LEU A 31 6.09 17.20 -5.71
CA LEU A 31 5.45 17.47 -7.01
C LEU A 31 5.43 18.99 -7.23
N ASP A 32 6.00 19.45 -8.34
CA ASP A 32 6.20 20.88 -8.59
C ASP A 32 4.88 21.65 -8.84
N SER A 33 3.82 20.95 -9.28
CA SER A 33 2.47 21.51 -9.44
C SER A 33 1.40 20.41 -9.47
N TYR A 34 0.19 20.74 -9.00
CA TYR A 34 -1.05 19.93 -9.12
C TYR A 34 -2.10 20.62 -10.00
N GLU A 35 -1.71 21.59 -10.82
CA GLU A 35 -2.63 22.31 -11.70
C GLU A 35 -3.36 21.33 -12.65
N GLY A 36 -4.68 21.44 -12.71
CA GLY A 36 -5.54 20.51 -13.47
C GLY A 36 -5.70 19.12 -12.85
N VAL A 37 -5.13 18.85 -11.66
CA VAL A 37 -5.24 17.57 -10.95
C VAL A 37 -6.21 17.69 -9.79
N ALA A 38 -7.24 16.84 -9.76
CA ALA A 38 -8.10 16.72 -8.59
C ALA A 38 -7.38 15.93 -7.49
N VAL A 39 -7.18 16.55 -6.32
CA VAL A 39 -6.70 15.87 -5.11
C VAL A 39 -7.90 15.47 -4.27
N ARG A 40 -7.94 14.20 -3.82
CA ARG A 40 -9.03 13.65 -3.02
C ARG A 40 -8.49 12.81 -1.86
N ILE A 41 -9.17 12.90 -0.73
CA ILE A 41 -9.00 11.96 0.38
C ILE A 41 -10.12 10.92 0.29
N LEU A 42 -9.74 9.64 0.26
CA LEU A 42 -10.67 8.51 0.31
C LEU A 42 -10.76 8.01 1.75
N GLN A 43 -11.97 7.99 2.30
CA GLN A 43 -12.22 7.59 3.69
C GLN A 43 -13.13 6.37 3.73
N SER A 44 -12.61 5.25 4.23
CA SER A 44 -13.36 4.01 4.44
C SER A 44 -14.01 3.95 5.83
N ASN A 45 -15.31 3.68 5.89
CA ASN A 45 -16.12 3.44 7.07
C ASN A 45 -16.30 1.94 7.29
N ASN A 46 -15.40 1.32 8.06
CA ASN A 46 -15.35 -0.13 8.23
C ASN A 46 -16.66 -0.77 8.76
N ALA A 47 -17.44 -0.06 9.57
CA ALA A 47 -18.73 -0.56 10.06
C ALA A 47 -19.93 -0.24 9.13
N GLY A 48 -19.70 0.38 7.98
CA GLY A 48 -20.74 0.86 7.07
C GLY A 48 -20.56 0.38 5.63
N THR A 49 -21.46 0.86 4.75
CA THR A 49 -21.46 0.55 3.31
C THR A 49 -21.25 1.78 2.42
N ILE A 50 -21.05 2.95 3.04
CA ILE A 50 -20.88 4.25 2.41
C ILE A 50 -19.50 4.80 2.79
N GLN A 51 -18.74 5.24 1.80
CA GLN A 51 -17.38 5.77 1.93
C GLN A 51 -17.37 7.22 1.43
N HIS A 52 -16.60 8.09 2.06
CA HIS A 52 -16.56 9.50 1.70
C HIS A 52 -15.36 9.80 0.78
N VAL A 53 -15.63 10.66 -0.19
CA VAL A 53 -14.61 11.36 -0.97
C VAL A 53 -14.57 12.79 -0.44
N ILE A 54 -13.42 13.21 0.06
CA ILE A 54 -13.23 14.52 0.70
C ILE A 54 -12.30 15.35 -0.17
N ASP A 55 -12.64 16.63 -0.37
CA ASP A 55 -11.73 17.60 -0.95
C ASP A 55 -10.85 18.19 0.16
N PRO A 56 -9.51 18.01 0.12
CA PRO A 56 -8.64 18.51 1.17
C PRO A 56 -8.42 20.03 1.13
N ALA A 57 -8.79 20.73 0.05
CA ALA A 57 -8.70 22.19 -0.01
C ALA A 57 -9.83 22.85 0.79
N THR A 58 -11.03 22.27 0.76
CA THR A 58 -12.21 22.78 1.49
C THR A 58 -12.49 22.01 2.78
N ASN A 59 -11.91 20.81 2.94
CA ASN A 59 -12.24 19.85 4.00
C ASN A 59 -13.71 19.41 4.00
N GLU A 60 -14.33 19.37 2.83
CA GLU A 60 -15.73 18.98 2.68
C GLU A 60 -15.88 17.65 1.93
N VAL A 61 -16.97 16.94 2.23
CA VAL A 61 -17.38 15.76 1.47
C VAL A 61 -17.88 16.19 0.10
N THR A 62 -17.22 15.71 -0.95
CA THR A 62 -17.56 16.00 -2.36
C THR A 62 -18.15 14.80 -3.09
N GLY A 63 -18.15 13.61 -2.48
CA GLY A 63 -18.70 12.42 -3.09
C GLY A 63 -18.90 11.27 -2.10
N LEU A 64 -19.74 10.32 -2.51
CA LEU A 64 -20.06 9.13 -1.74
C LEU A 64 -19.89 7.89 -2.62
N ILE A 65 -18.99 7.00 -2.22
CA ILE A 65 -18.86 5.66 -2.81
C ILE A 65 -19.76 4.72 -2.00
N ARG A 66 -20.59 3.94 -2.67
CA ARG A 66 -21.55 3.03 -2.03
C ARG A 66 -21.37 1.62 -2.55
N GLY A 67 -21.70 0.62 -1.73
CA GLY A 67 -21.72 -0.78 -2.18
C GLY A 67 -20.43 -1.55 -1.93
N CYS A 68 -19.57 -1.06 -1.03
CA CYS A 68 -18.47 -1.84 -0.44
C CYS A 68 -18.76 -2.01 1.06
N PRO A 69 -19.52 -3.04 1.48
CA PRO A 69 -19.73 -3.37 2.88
C PRO A 69 -18.45 -3.85 3.57
N ASN A 70 -18.29 -3.50 4.85
CA ASN A 70 -17.10 -3.84 5.64
C ASN A 70 -15.77 -3.52 4.92
N PRO A 71 -15.57 -2.28 4.47
CA PRO A 71 -14.34 -1.90 3.79
C PRO A 71 -13.17 -1.91 4.77
N HIS A 72 -12.06 -2.57 4.42
CA HIS A 72 -10.83 -2.43 5.21
C HIS A 72 -10.04 -1.18 4.80
N ASN A 73 -9.92 -0.94 3.48
CA ASN A 73 -9.27 0.25 2.94
C ASN A 73 -9.81 0.62 1.56
N LEU A 74 -9.49 1.85 1.14
CA LEU A 74 -9.57 2.31 -0.23
C LEU A 74 -8.18 2.66 -0.76
N THR A 75 -7.96 2.51 -2.06
CA THR A 75 -6.80 3.03 -2.79
C THR A 75 -7.22 3.42 -4.21
N SER A 76 -6.29 3.95 -5.01
CA SER A 76 -6.58 4.46 -6.35
C SER A 76 -5.70 3.83 -7.42
N HIS A 77 -6.29 3.67 -8.60
CA HIS A 77 -5.56 3.40 -9.83
C HIS A 77 -4.57 4.54 -10.11
N PRO A 78 -3.31 4.25 -10.53
CA PRO A 78 -2.29 5.28 -10.67
C PRO A 78 -2.55 6.26 -11.83
N ASP A 79 -3.44 5.89 -12.76
CA ASP A 79 -3.89 6.76 -13.86
C ASP A 79 -5.26 7.41 -13.56
N GLY A 80 -5.75 7.28 -12.31
CA GLY A 80 -6.97 7.96 -11.86
C GLY A 80 -8.30 7.42 -12.41
N LEU A 81 -8.29 6.24 -13.05
CA LEU A 81 -9.47 5.63 -13.67
C LEU A 81 -10.43 5.01 -12.65
N TYR A 82 -9.88 4.36 -11.63
CA TYR A 82 -10.65 3.60 -10.64
C TYR A 82 -10.24 3.89 -9.19
N TYR A 83 -11.18 3.73 -8.27
CA TYR A 83 -10.93 3.48 -6.86
C TYR A 83 -11.11 2.00 -6.57
N TYR A 84 -10.25 1.45 -5.73
CA TYR A 84 -10.28 0.06 -5.29
C TYR A 84 -10.64 -0.01 -3.82
N CYS A 85 -11.65 -0.80 -3.48
CA CYS A 85 -12.08 -1.04 -2.11
C CYS A 85 -11.78 -2.49 -1.71
N ALA A 86 -11.09 -2.70 -0.61
CA ALA A 86 -10.99 -4.02 -0.02
C ALA A 86 -12.29 -4.37 0.72
N ASN A 87 -13.11 -5.21 0.11
CA ASN A 87 -14.41 -5.60 0.64
C ASN A 87 -14.25 -6.89 1.47
N GLU A 88 -14.21 -6.74 2.79
CA GLU A 88 -14.04 -7.88 3.69
C GLU A 88 -15.24 -8.82 3.68
N ARG A 89 -16.44 -8.31 3.41
CA ARG A 89 -17.67 -9.10 3.48
C ARG A 89 -17.80 -10.04 2.30
N GLU A 90 -17.51 -9.54 1.11
CA GLU A 90 -17.67 -10.29 -0.15
C GLU A 90 -16.38 -11.01 -0.58
N HIS A 91 -15.27 -10.81 0.14
CA HIS A 91 -13.96 -11.35 -0.20
C HIS A 91 -13.49 -10.91 -1.60
N THR A 92 -13.62 -9.61 -1.88
CA THR A 92 -13.32 -9.01 -3.19
C THR A 92 -12.45 -7.76 -3.06
N VAL A 93 -11.80 -7.40 -4.16
CA VAL A 93 -11.47 -5.99 -4.44
C VAL A 93 -12.57 -5.43 -5.31
N ASP A 94 -13.36 -4.50 -4.78
CA ASP A 94 -14.41 -3.82 -5.54
C ASP A 94 -13.82 -2.62 -6.29
N VAL A 95 -14.18 -2.48 -7.55
CA VAL A 95 -13.69 -1.45 -8.48
C VAL A 95 -14.77 -0.41 -8.69
N PHE A 96 -14.46 0.86 -8.42
CA PHE A 96 -15.38 1.98 -8.61
C PHE A 96 -14.81 2.97 -9.62
N ASP A 97 -15.64 3.47 -10.54
CA ASP A 97 -15.26 4.53 -11.46
C ASP A 97 -15.07 5.86 -10.71
N THR A 98 -13.97 6.57 -10.94
CA THR A 98 -13.62 7.77 -10.16
C THR A 98 -14.50 8.98 -10.47
N LYS A 99 -15.15 9.00 -11.63
CA LYS A 99 -16.00 10.13 -12.08
C LYS A 99 -17.43 9.99 -11.58
N THR A 100 -17.98 8.78 -11.70
CA THR A 100 -19.37 8.46 -11.37
C THR A 100 -19.53 7.90 -9.97
N LEU A 101 -18.44 7.43 -9.34
CA LEU A 101 -18.40 6.77 -8.04
C LEU A 101 -19.23 5.48 -7.97
N LYS A 102 -19.56 4.91 -9.13
CA LYS A 102 -20.36 3.69 -9.25
C LYS A 102 -19.46 2.45 -9.30
N LEU A 103 -19.98 1.35 -8.73
CA LEU A 103 -19.36 0.03 -8.84
C LEU A 103 -19.30 -0.38 -10.32
N VAL A 104 -18.12 -0.80 -10.75
CA VAL A 104 -17.83 -1.29 -12.11
C VAL A 104 -17.71 -2.81 -12.10
N GLU A 105 -16.98 -3.34 -11.12
CA GLU A 105 -16.60 -4.75 -11.07
C GLU A 105 -16.26 -5.17 -9.64
N GLN A 106 -16.39 -6.46 -9.34
CA GLN A 106 -15.88 -7.06 -8.11
C GLN A 106 -14.89 -8.16 -8.49
N ILE A 107 -13.66 -8.04 -8.01
CA ILE A 107 -12.58 -8.98 -8.29
C ILE A 107 -12.52 -10.01 -7.17
N PRO A 108 -12.83 -11.30 -7.41
CA PRO A 108 -12.78 -12.32 -6.38
C PRO A 108 -11.36 -12.54 -5.86
N LEU A 109 -11.24 -12.71 -4.54
CA LEU A 109 -9.99 -13.05 -3.87
C LEU A 109 -10.03 -14.46 -3.29
N SER A 110 -8.87 -14.95 -2.88
CA SER A 110 -8.72 -16.26 -2.24
C SER A 110 -9.38 -16.33 -0.87
N GLN A 111 -9.45 -15.22 -0.12
CA GLN A 111 -10.19 -15.11 1.15
C GLN A 111 -10.34 -13.63 1.59
N ARG A 112 -10.95 -13.40 2.76
CA ARG A 112 -11.15 -12.07 3.38
C ARG A 112 -9.91 -11.15 3.27
N PRO A 113 -9.96 -10.09 2.44
CA PRO A 113 -8.88 -9.13 2.38
C PRO A 113 -8.80 -8.30 3.67
N ASN A 114 -7.64 -7.72 3.92
CA ASN A 114 -7.51 -6.51 4.71
C ASN A 114 -7.06 -5.38 3.77
N LYS A 115 -5.88 -4.79 3.96
CA LYS A 115 -5.42 -3.70 3.09
C LYS A 115 -5.04 -4.20 1.70
N VAL A 116 -5.30 -3.39 0.68
CA VAL A 116 -4.72 -3.48 -0.66
C VAL A 116 -3.72 -2.35 -0.94
N ALA A 117 -2.68 -2.65 -1.72
CA ALA A 117 -1.66 -1.70 -2.18
C ALA A 117 -1.51 -1.76 -3.70
N VAL A 118 -1.28 -0.60 -4.33
CA VAL A 118 -1.11 -0.47 -5.77
C VAL A 118 0.36 -0.20 -6.10
N ASN A 119 0.93 -1.02 -6.98
CA ASN A 119 2.24 -0.77 -7.55
C ASN A 119 2.11 -0.17 -8.95
N LYS A 120 2.37 1.15 -9.06
CA LYS A 120 2.28 1.89 -10.34
C LYS A 120 3.24 1.36 -11.40
N LYS A 121 4.49 1.04 -11.03
CA LYS A 121 5.55 0.65 -11.97
C LYS A 121 5.27 -0.71 -12.62
N HIS A 122 4.77 -1.66 -11.82
CA HIS A 122 4.54 -3.03 -12.24
C HIS A 122 3.09 -3.33 -12.58
N ARG A 123 2.20 -2.32 -12.50
CA ARG A 123 0.79 -2.43 -12.88
C ARG A 123 0.06 -3.56 -12.12
N LYS A 124 0.24 -3.60 -10.80
CA LYS A 124 -0.31 -4.66 -9.93
C LYS A 124 -1.03 -4.10 -8.71
N ILE A 125 -2.04 -4.80 -8.25
CA ILE A 125 -2.64 -4.66 -6.93
C ILE A 125 -2.19 -5.86 -6.09
N TYR A 126 -1.77 -5.61 -4.86
CA TYR A 126 -1.49 -6.63 -3.86
C TYR A 126 -2.57 -6.54 -2.79
N ALA A 127 -3.26 -7.63 -2.51
CA ALA A 127 -4.26 -7.72 -1.46
C ALA A 127 -3.75 -8.60 -0.32
N GLY A 128 -3.63 -8.02 0.87
CA GLY A 128 -3.30 -8.78 2.07
C GLY A 128 -4.49 -9.64 2.48
N ILE A 129 -4.29 -10.96 2.61
CA ILE A 129 -5.36 -11.89 2.95
C ILE A 129 -5.28 -12.26 4.42
N SER A 130 -6.33 -11.91 5.17
CA SER A 130 -6.36 -11.93 6.64
C SER A 130 -6.76 -13.27 7.24
N ARG A 131 -7.11 -14.25 6.41
CA ARG A 131 -7.45 -15.61 6.82
C ARG A 131 -6.73 -16.58 5.90
N ARG A 132 -6.34 -17.72 6.46
CA ARG A 132 -5.79 -18.83 5.67
C ARG A 132 -6.87 -19.39 4.73
N SER A 133 -6.50 -19.86 3.54
CA SER A 133 -7.47 -20.24 2.50
C SER A 133 -7.43 -21.73 2.16
N ALA A 134 -8.60 -22.36 2.11
CA ALA A 134 -8.79 -23.72 1.57
C ALA A 134 -8.86 -23.77 0.04
N SER A 135 -8.99 -22.59 -0.59
CA SER A 135 -8.99 -22.41 -2.04
C SER A 135 -7.97 -21.33 -2.38
N PRO A 136 -6.67 -21.59 -2.24
CA PRO A 136 -5.67 -20.59 -2.56
C PRO A 136 -5.74 -20.26 -4.05
N GLY A 137 -5.43 -19.01 -4.39
CA GLY A 137 -5.45 -18.57 -5.78
C GLY A 137 -4.34 -19.22 -6.61
N PRO A 138 -4.25 -18.87 -7.91
CA PRO A 138 -3.33 -19.49 -8.85
C PRO A 138 -1.88 -19.51 -8.34
N GLY A 139 -1.19 -20.63 -8.55
CA GLY A 139 0.23 -20.75 -8.28
C GLY A 139 0.64 -21.05 -6.84
N VAL A 140 -0.33 -21.45 -5.99
CA VAL A 140 -0.08 -22.07 -4.68
C VAL A 140 -0.63 -23.49 -4.73
N GLU A 141 0.21 -24.47 -4.44
CA GLU A 141 -0.20 -25.87 -4.29
C GLU A 141 -0.57 -26.13 -2.83
N VAL A 142 -1.69 -26.80 -2.58
CA VAL A 142 -2.11 -27.18 -1.23
C VAL A 142 -1.55 -28.55 -0.91
N ASP A 143 -0.65 -28.62 0.06
CA ASP A 143 -0.31 -29.88 0.71
C ASP A 143 -1.48 -30.31 1.61
N PRO A 144 -2.12 -31.46 1.33
CA PRO A 144 -3.28 -31.93 2.10
C PRO A 144 -2.95 -32.23 3.57
N ASP A 145 -1.69 -32.48 3.89
CA ASP A 145 -1.23 -32.79 5.25
C ASP A 145 -0.71 -31.54 6.00
N ALA A 146 -0.59 -30.40 5.30
CA ALA A 146 -0.19 -29.13 5.88
C ALA A 146 -1.41 -28.30 6.35
N GLY A 147 -1.13 -27.28 7.17
CA GLY A 147 -2.14 -26.26 7.50
C GLY A 147 -2.47 -25.39 6.28
N LEU A 148 -3.64 -24.75 6.30
CA LEU A 148 -4.05 -23.84 5.22
C LEU A 148 -3.03 -22.69 5.01
N PRO A 149 -2.67 -22.36 3.76
CA PRO A 149 -1.69 -21.32 3.49
C PRO A 149 -2.23 -19.93 3.85
N ALA A 150 -1.35 -19.05 4.33
CA ALA A 150 -1.59 -17.61 4.41
C ALA A 150 -1.08 -16.95 3.13
N LEU A 151 -1.77 -15.91 2.66
CA LEU A 151 -1.62 -15.44 1.27
C LEU A 151 -1.51 -13.91 1.15
N VAL A 152 -0.86 -13.49 0.07
CA VAL A 152 -1.06 -12.19 -0.58
C VAL A 152 -1.53 -12.46 -1.99
N ASP A 153 -2.71 -11.98 -2.35
CA ASP A 153 -3.23 -12.09 -3.71
C ASP A 153 -2.65 -10.98 -4.59
N VAL A 154 -2.25 -11.35 -5.81
CA VAL A 154 -1.69 -10.43 -6.79
C VAL A 154 -2.65 -10.34 -7.96
N ILE A 155 -3.12 -9.13 -8.24
CA ILE A 155 -4.06 -8.82 -9.32
C ILE A 155 -3.34 -7.96 -10.36
N ASP A 156 -3.56 -8.26 -11.62
CA ASP A 156 -3.18 -7.39 -12.74
C ASP A 156 -4.14 -6.20 -12.81
N ILE A 157 -3.60 -4.99 -12.76
CA ILE A 157 -4.43 -3.78 -12.61
C ILE A 157 -5.17 -3.41 -13.90
N ASP A 158 -4.67 -3.83 -15.05
CA ASP A 158 -5.22 -3.47 -16.37
C ASP A 158 -6.37 -4.39 -16.76
N THR A 159 -6.27 -5.66 -16.37
CA THR A 159 -7.24 -6.71 -16.71
C THR A 159 -8.16 -7.10 -15.55
N HIS A 160 -7.87 -6.63 -14.33
CA HIS A 160 -8.57 -7.00 -13.09
C HIS A 160 -8.58 -8.51 -12.80
N LYS A 161 -7.59 -9.25 -13.32
CA LYS A 161 -7.47 -10.70 -13.09
C LYS A 161 -6.52 -11.01 -11.95
N LEU A 162 -6.91 -11.95 -11.09
CA LEU A 162 -6.01 -12.58 -10.14
C LEU A 162 -4.94 -13.37 -10.91
N ILE A 163 -3.69 -12.92 -10.87
CA ILE A 163 -2.59 -13.54 -11.62
C ILE A 163 -1.88 -14.65 -10.86
N LYS A 164 -1.78 -14.50 -9.52
CA LYS A 164 -1.12 -15.45 -8.62
C LYS A 164 -1.43 -15.08 -7.16
N SER A 165 -1.38 -16.07 -6.27
CA SER A 165 -1.25 -15.85 -4.83
C SER A 165 0.18 -16.15 -4.38
N ILE A 166 0.70 -15.34 -3.47
CA ILE A 166 2.01 -15.53 -2.84
C ILE A 166 1.76 -16.12 -1.47
N GLU A 167 2.30 -17.30 -1.21
CA GLU A 167 2.28 -17.88 0.13
C GLU A 167 3.21 -17.09 1.07
N VAL A 168 2.70 -16.81 2.25
CA VAL A 168 3.40 -16.14 3.34
C VAL A 168 3.22 -16.93 4.63
N HIS A 169 4.02 -16.61 5.65
CA HIS A 169 4.02 -17.38 6.89
C HIS A 169 2.70 -17.25 7.68
N ASP A 170 2.18 -16.02 7.81
CA ASP A 170 1.01 -15.70 8.65
C ASP A 170 -0.01 -14.82 7.92
N PRO A 171 -1.29 -14.84 8.35
CA PRO A 171 -2.33 -14.00 7.77
C PRO A 171 -1.96 -12.52 7.77
N VAL A 172 -2.22 -11.86 6.64
CA VAL A 172 -1.70 -10.53 6.39
C VAL A 172 -2.69 -9.48 6.84
N HIS A 173 -2.26 -8.65 7.79
CA HIS A 173 -3.08 -7.52 8.22
C HIS A 173 -2.95 -6.32 7.27
N ASN A 174 -1.74 -6.01 6.80
CA ASN A 174 -1.51 -4.85 5.93
C ASN A 174 -0.44 -5.14 4.87
N VAL A 175 -0.62 -4.57 3.69
CA VAL A 175 0.41 -4.40 2.64
C VAL A 175 0.60 -2.90 2.36
N PHE A 176 1.81 -2.48 2.00
CA PHE A 176 2.18 -1.07 1.77
C PHE A 176 2.90 -0.89 0.45
#